data_AF-A0A348W730-F1
#
_entry.id   AF-A0A348W730-F1
#
_cell.length_a   1.000
_cell.length_b   1.000
_cell.length_c   1.000
_cell.angle_alpha   90.00
_cell.angle_beta   90.00
_cell.angle_gamma   90.00
#
_symmetry.space_group_name_H-M   'P 1'
#
loop_
_entity.id
_entity.type
_entity.pdbx_description
1 polymer ?
#
loop_
_entity_poly.entity_id
_entity_poly.type
_entity_poly.pdbx_seq_one_letter_code
_entity_poly.pdbx_strand_id
1 'polypeptide(L)'
;MCPVTLDTAFWLTAAAILALLVLSGFFSGSETALTAASRGKLKTRAEKGDSGSQRALEITEDNERLIGSVLLGNNLVNILATSLATALFTRLFGESGVALATLVMTLLVLVFAEVLPKTYAITNAEAAASRAAPAITIVIRVFSPVVTAVRFFVRAVLRLFGVQTDPDSHILAVREEIAGALYLGHSEGVVEKEDRDRILGALDLGDRAVEEIMLHRSQIEMINADANPQAILEQCLKSSHTRLPIYREDPDNIVGVVHAKDLLRAMYKQAQNGG
;
A
#
# COMPACT_ATOMS: atom_id res chain seq x y z
N MET A 1 15.43 -25.59 -53.89
CA MET A 1 15.40 -25.96 -52.47
C MET A 1 16.84 -26.12 -52.02
N CYS A 2 17.40 -25.15 -51.30
CA CYS A 2 18.72 -25.35 -50.66
C CYS A 2 18.59 -26.48 -49.65
N PRO A 3 19.55 -27.42 -49.58
CA PRO A 3 19.48 -28.48 -48.58
C PRO A 3 19.46 -27.83 -47.19
N VAL A 4 18.54 -28.30 -46.35
CA VAL A 4 18.51 -27.97 -44.93
C VAL A 4 19.77 -28.57 -44.32
N THR A 5 20.86 -27.83 -44.32
CA THR A 5 22.05 -28.22 -43.58
C THR A 5 21.78 -27.87 -42.13
N LEU A 6 21.70 -28.89 -41.27
CA LEU A 6 21.73 -28.75 -39.82
C LEU A 6 23.14 -28.32 -39.40
N ASP A 7 23.53 -27.13 -39.86
CA ASP A 7 24.85 -26.56 -39.65
C ASP A 7 24.97 -25.99 -38.23
N THR A 8 26.19 -25.67 -37.83
CA THR A 8 26.53 -25.00 -36.57
C THR A 8 25.63 -23.78 -36.28
N ALA A 9 25.30 -22.99 -37.31
CA ALA A 9 24.41 -21.83 -37.19
C ALA A 9 22.98 -22.19 -36.76
N PHE A 10 22.46 -23.34 -37.20
CA PHE A 10 21.13 -23.82 -36.80
C PHE A 10 21.10 -24.10 -35.30
N TRP A 11 22.06 -24.90 -34.82
CA TRP A 11 22.15 -25.28 -33.41
C TRP A 11 22.42 -24.07 -32.51
N LEU A 12 23.24 -23.12 -32.95
CA LEU A 12 23.49 -21.88 -32.21
C LEU A 12 22.22 -21.04 -32.09
N THR A 13 21.43 -20.92 -33.16
CA THR A 13 20.16 -20.18 -33.14
C THR A 13 19.13 -20.86 -32.23
N ALA A 14 19.01 -22.19 -32.32
CA ALA A 14 18.11 -22.96 -31.46
C ALA A 14 18.50 -22.85 -29.97
N ALA A 15 19.80 -22.92 -29.65
CA ALA A 15 20.31 -22.73 -28.31
C ALA A 15 20.05 -21.31 -27.79
N ALA A 16 20.22 -20.29 -28.64
CA ALA A 16 19.89 -18.91 -28.29
C ALA A 16 18.39 -18.73 -27.99
N ILE A 17 17.50 -19.31 -28.80
CA ILE A 17 16.05 -19.28 -28.55
C ILE A 17 15.72 -19.94 -27.20
N LEU A 18 16.31 -21.10 -26.92
CA LEU A 18 16.09 -21.80 -25.65
C LEU A 18 16.57 -20.97 -24.46
N ALA A 19 17.77 -20.36 -24.55
CA ALA A 19 18.29 -19.49 -23.51
C ALA A 19 17.40 -18.27 -23.29
N LEU A 20 16.87 -17.67 -24.36
CA LEU A 20 15.92 -16.56 -24.27
C LEU A 20 14.59 -16.99 -23.64
N LEU A 21 14.06 -18.17 -23.95
CA LEU A 21 12.85 -18.68 -23.29
C LEU A 21 13.04 -18.86 -21.78
N VAL A 22 14.18 -19.41 -21.35
CA VAL A 22 14.53 -19.54 -19.93
C VAL A 22 14.64 -18.16 -19.27
N LEU A 23 15.28 -17.20 -19.94
CA LEU A 23 15.43 -15.84 -19.44
C LEU A 23 14.08 -15.12 -19.33
N SER A 24 13.17 -15.30 -20.29
CA SER A 24 11.81 -14.76 -20.21
C SER A 24 11.02 -15.39 -19.06
N GLY A 25 11.11 -16.71 -18.90
CA GLY A 25 10.52 -17.40 -17.74
C GLY A 25 11.06 -16.89 -16.41
N PHE A 26 12.37 -16.60 -16.34
CA PHE A 26 12.97 -15.96 -15.17
C PHE A 26 12.38 -14.57 -14.92
N PHE A 27 12.26 -13.70 -15.93
CA PHE A 27 11.68 -12.37 -15.77
C PHE A 27 10.22 -12.42 -15.30
N SER A 28 9.40 -13.21 -15.98
CA SER A 28 7.98 -13.42 -15.70
C SER A 28 7.71 -14.01 -14.31
N GLY A 29 8.50 -15.03 -13.92
CA GLY A 29 8.44 -15.61 -12.58
C GLY A 29 8.94 -14.65 -11.50
N SER A 30 9.99 -13.87 -11.77
CA SER A 30 10.55 -12.90 -10.82
C SER A 30 9.60 -11.74 -10.57
N GLU A 31 8.96 -11.21 -11.61
CA GLU A 31 7.90 -10.20 -11.51
C GLU A 31 6.83 -10.68 -10.53
N THR A 32 6.27 -11.85 -10.82
CA THR A 32 5.18 -12.44 -10.03
C THR A 32 5.61 -12.72 -8.59
N ALA A 33 6.82 -13.23 -8.37
CA ALA A 33 7.34 -13.47 -7.04
C ALA A 33 7.49 -12.16 -6.25
N LEU A 34 8.07 -11.13 -6.86
CA LEU A 34 8.32 -9.84 -6.21
C LEU A 34 7.03 -9.06 -5.94
N THR A 35 6.01 -9.19 -6.79
CA THR A 35 4.71 -8.57 -6.57
C THR A 35 3.82 -9.34 -5.60
N ALA A 36 3.93 -10.67 -5.53
CA ALA A 36 3.13 -11.50 -4.65
C ALA A 36 3.73 -11.67 -3.24
N ALA A 37 5.03 -11.40 -3.06
CA ALA A 37 5.70 -11.61 -1.78
C ALA A 37 5.21 -10.64 -0.69
N SER A 38 4.97 -11.17 0.52
CA SER A 38 4.63 -10.34 1.67
C SER A 38 5.83 -9.53 2.17
N ARG A 39 5.73 -8.20 2.14
CA ARG A 39 6.74 -7.28 2.69
C ARG A 39 7.11 -7.58 4.14
N GLY A 40 6.12 -7.90 4.98
CA GLY A 40 6.35 -8.24 6.39
C GLY A 40 7.23 -9.49 6.56
N LYS A 41 6.94 -10.56 5.80
CA LYS A 41 7.74 -11.79 5.85
C LYS A 41 9.15 -11.60 5.27
N LEU A 42 9.30 -10.82 4.21
CA LEU A 42 10.62 -10.45 3.66
C LEU A 42 11.44 -9.68 4.69
N LYS A 43 10.82 -8.72 5.41
CA LYS A 43 11.47 -7.98 6.50
C LYS A 43 11.97 -8.90 7.60
N THR A 44 11.13 -9.81 8.09
CA THR A 44 11.53 -10.80 9.10
C THR A 44 12.68 -11.70 8.63
N ARG A 45 12.72 -12.07 7.34
CA ARG A 45 13.84 -12.85 6.78
C ARG A 45 15.11 -12.03 6.65
N ALA A 46 15.01 -10.78 6.24
CA ALA A 46 16.14 -9.85 6.15
C ALA A 46 16.77 -9.61 7.53
N GLU A 47 15.97 -9.39 8.57
CA GLU A 47 16.43 -9.25 9.97
C GLU A 47 17.16 -10.51 10.47
N LYS A 48 16.85 -11.69 9.91
CA LYS A 48 17.55 -12.96 10.19
C LYS A 48 18.82 -13.16 9.34
N GLY A 49 19.24 -12.15 8.58
CA GLY A 49 20.46 -12.17 7.78
C GLY A 49 20.30 -12.62 6.33
N ASP A 50 19.07 -12.79 5.82
CA ASP A 50 18.87 -13.11 4.40
C ASP A 50 19.07 -11.87 3.51
N SER A 51 20.28 -11.78 2.96
CA SER A 51 20.70 -10.71 2.06
C SER A 51 19.84 -10.59 0.79
N GLY A 52 19.20 -11.68 0.35
CA GLY A 52 18.28 -11.69 -0.78
C GLY A 52 16.95 -11.02 -0.44
N SER A 53 16.40 -11.33 0.74
CA SER A 53 15.20 -10.68 1.26
C SER A 53 15.40 -9.18 1.47
N GLN A 54 16.59 -8.76 1.92
CA GLN A 54 16.92 -7.34 2.04
C GLN A 54 16.86 -6.64 0.67
N ARG A 55 17.47 -7.22 -0.36
CA ARG A 55 17.45 -6.67 -1.73
C ARG A 55 16.04 -6.67 -2.32
N ALA A 56 15.24 -7.71 -2.03
CA ALA A 56 13.84 -7.78 -2.44
C ALA A 56 13.03 -6.62 -1.84
N LEU A 57 13.25 -6.26 -0.57
CA LEU A 57 12.63 -5.09 0.05
C LEU A 57 13.06 -3.80 -0.66
N GLU A 58 14.36 -3.59 -0.84
CA GLU A 58 14.90 -2.38 -1.48
C GLU A 58 14.33 -2.16 -2.90
N ILE A 59 14.26 -3.21 -3.73
CA ILE A 59 13.75 -3.06 -5.10
C ILE A 59 12.21 -2.99 -5.17
N THR A 60 11.49 -3.49 -4.17
CA THR A 60 10.01 -3.40 -4.13
C THR A 60 9.51 -2.08 -3.57
N GLU A 61 10.38 -1.22 -3.03
CA GLU A 61 10.03 0.14 -2.64
C GLU A 61 9.63 1.00 -3.85
N ASP A 62 10.34 0.85 -4.97
CA ASP A 62 10.03 1.51 -6.25
C ASP A 62 9.40 0.53 -7.25
N ASN A 63 8.14 0.18 -6.98
CA ASN A 63 7.36 -0.76 -7.81
C ASN A 63 7.31 -0.34 -9.29
N GLU A 64 7.24 0.96 -9.58
CA GLU A 64 7.20 1.43 -10.96
C GLU A 64 8.50 1.10 -11.71
N ARG A 65 9.67 1.36 -11.12
CA ARG A 65 10.95 1.00 -11.74
C ARG A 65 11.14 -0.50 -11.82
N LEU A 66 10.75 -1.23 -10.78
CA LEU A 66 10.80 -2.69 -10.75
C LEU A 66 9.97 -3.28 -11.90
N ILE A 67 8.66 -3.03 -11.90
CA ILE A 67 7.72 -3.59 -12.88
C ILE A 67 8.11 -3.12 -14.27
N GLY A 68 8.39 -1.82 -14.45
CA GLY A 68 8.78 -1.27 -15.75
C GLY A 68 10.06 -1.91 -16.32
N SER A 69 11.08 -2.15 -15.50
CA SER A 69 12.33 -2.74 -15.96
C SER A 69 12.19 -4.23 -16.29
N VAL A 70 11.45 -4.98 -15.46
CA VAL A 70 11.22 -6.41 -15.68
C VAL A 70 10.33 -6.64 -16.90
N LEU A 71 9.26 -5.86 -17.06
CA LEU A 71 8.40 -5.90 -18.25
C LEU A 71 9.18 -5.56 -19.53
N LEU A 72 10.02 -4.52 -19.49
CA LEU A 72 10.85 -4.16 -20.64
C LEU A 72 11.81 -5.29 -21.01
N GLY A 73 12.49 -5.87 -20.02
CA GLY A 73 13.39 -7.02 -20.22
C GLY A 73 12.66 -8.23 -20.79
N ASN A 74 11.51 -8.58 -20.22
CA ASN A 74 10.68 -9.70 -20.68
C ASN A 74 10.24 -9.51 -22.14
N ASN A 75 9.72 -8.32 -22.47
CA ASN A 75 9.28 -8.00 -23.83
C ASN A 75 10.43 -8.06 -24.83
N LEU A 76 11.59 -7.50 -24.48
CA LEU A 76 12.77 -7.55 -25.34
C LEU A 76 13.18 -9.00 -25.64
N VAL A 77 13.27 -9.84 -24.61
CA VAL A 77 13.64 -11.24 -24.74
C VAL A 77 12.62 -12.02 -25.57
N ASN A 78 11.33 -11.80 -25.36
CA ASN A 78 10.26 -12.47 -26.14
C ASN A 78 10.25 -12.06 -27.61
N ILE A 79 10.43 -10.78 -27.90
CA ILE A 79 10.51 -10.28 -29.27
C ILE A 79 11.75 -10.86 -29.97
N LEU A 80 12.91 -10.89 -29.29
CA LEU A 80 14.12 -11.48 -29.85
C LEU A 80 13.97 -12.99 -30.09
N ALA A 81 13.43 -13.74 -29.12
CA ALA A 81 13.20 -15.18 -29.25
C ALA A 81 12.26 -15.48 -30.43
N THR A 82 11.15 -14.77 -30.51
CA THR A 82 10.14 -14.96 -31.57
C THR A 82 10.69 -14.55 -32.93
N SER A 83 11.46 -13.46 -33.01
CA SER A 83 12.11 -13.02 -34.25
C SER A 83 13.15 -14.04 -34.74
N LEU A 84 13.99 -14.57 -33.84
CA LEU A 84 14.97 -15.59 -34.19
C LEU A 84 14.30 -16.90 -34.60
N ALA A 85 13.26 -17.33 -33.88
CA ALA A 85 12.48 -18.50 -34.23
C ALA A 85 11.80 -18.35 -35.60
N THR A 86 11.19 -17.19 -35.87
CA THR A 86 10.57 -16.91 -37.18
C THR A 86 11.61 -16.98 -38.29
N ALA A 87 12.79 -16.36 -38.11
CA ALA A 87 13.88 -16.44 -39.08
C ALA A 87 14.38 -17.89 -39.30
N LEU A 88 14.51 -18.66 -38.22
CA LEU A 88 14.93 -20.05 -38.25
C LEU A 88 13.94 -20.92 -39.03
N PHE A 89 12.66 -20.83 -38.68
CA PHE A 89 11.60 -21.63 -39.30
C PHE A 89 11.34 -21.23 -40.76
N THR A 90 11.46 -19.94 -41.09
CA THR A 90 11.35 -19.47 -42.48
C THR A 90 12.45 -20.09 -43.34
N ARG A 91 13.68 -20.22 -42.81
CA ARG A 91 14.79 -20.88 -43.52
C ARG A 91 14.55 -22.38 -43.72
N LEU A 92 13.88 -23.05 -42.77
CA LEU A 92 13.63 -24.49 -42.82
C LEU A 92 12.42 -24.87 -43.68
N PHE A 93 11.33 -24.11 -43.58
CA PHE A 93 10.01 -24.47 -44.10
C PHE A 93 9.48 -23.48 -45.15
N GLY A 94 10.26 -22.46 -45.54
CA GLY A 94 9.84 -21.42 -46.47
C GLY A 94 8.80 -20.47 -45.85
N GLU A 95 7.93 -19.87 -46.67
CA GLU A 95 6.91 -18.92 -46.21
C GLU A 95 5.95 -19.52 -45.15
N SER A 96 5.59 -20.81 -45.30
CA SER A 96 4.79 -21.54 -44.31
C SER A 96 5.46 -21.66 -42.93
N GLY A 97 6.79 -21.48 -42.87
CA GLY A 97 7.56 -21.49 -41.64
C GLY A 97 7.19 -20.35 -40.69
N VAL A 98 6.71 -19.21 -41.20
CA VAL A 98 6.27 -18.09 -40.35
C VAL A 98 5.08 -18.51 -39.49
N ALA A 99 4.04 -19.08 -40.10
CA ALA A 99 2.85 -19.54 -39.38
C ALA A 99 3.18 -20.63 -38.36
N LEU A 100 4.07 -21.56 -38.73
CA LEU A 100 4.53 -22.61 -37.82
C LEU A 100 5.33 -22.04 -36.64
N ALA A 101 6.22 -21.07 -36.88
CA ALA A 101 6.97 -20.39 -35.84
C ALA A 101 6.04 -19.66 -34.87
N THR A 102 5.05 -18.93 -35.39
CA THR A 102 4.07 -18.23 -34.56
C THR A 102 3.32 -19.22 -33.66
N LEU A 103 2.82 -20.33 -34.20
CA LEU A 103 2.10 -21.33 -33.41
C LEU A 103 2.98 -21.97 -32.33
N VAL A 104 4.18 -22.42 -32.70
CA VAL A 104 5.13 -23.08 -31.79
C VAL A 104 5.61 -22.12 -30.71
N MET A 105 6.03 -20.91 -31.08
CA MET A 105 6.50 -19.91 -30.11
C MET A 105 5.39 -19.45 -29.17
N THR A 106 4.16 -19.30 -29.66
CA THR A 106 3.02 -18.97 -28.79
C THR A 106 2.85 -20.03 -27.70
N LEU A 107 2.87 -21.31 -28.06
CA LEU A 107 2.76 -22.40 -27.09
C LEU A 107 3.97 -22.42 -26.12
N LEU A 108 5.18 -22.29 -26.65
CA LEU A 108 6.40 -22.34 -25.84
C LEU A 108 6.49 -21.18 -24.85
N VAL A 109 6.22 -19.95 -25.30
CA VAL A 109 6.21 -18.75 -24.44
C VAL A 109 5.10 -18.90 -23.40
N LEU A 110 3.87 -19.25 -23.82
CA LEU A 110 2.75 -19.38 -22.90
C LEU A 110 3.04 -20.41 -21.79
N VAL A 111 3.56 -21.59 -22.15
CA VAL A 111 3.80 -22.65 -21.16
C VAL A 111 5.05 -22.36 -20.34
N PHE A 112 6.20 -22.17 -20.99
CA PHE A 112 7.50 -22.19 -20.31
C PHE A 112 7.97 -20.81 -19.85
N ALA A 113 7.52 -19.73 -20.50
CA ALA A 113 7.94 -18.38 -20.16
C ALA A 113 6.87 -17.60 -19.37
N GLU A 114 5.61 -18.04 -19.42
CA GLU A 114 4.50 -17.30 -18.82
C GLU A 114 3.80 -18.09 -17.72
N VAL A 115 3.00 -19.10 -18.04
CA VAL A 115 2.12 -19.76 -17.07
C VAL A 115 2.92 -20.54 -16.03
N LEU A 116 3.83 -21.43 -16.44
CA LEU A 116 4.55 -22.30 -15.51
C LEU A 116 5.42 -21.52 -14.51
N PRO A 117 6.25 -20.54 -14.94
CA PRO A 117 7.07 -19.78 -14.00
C PRO A 117 6.23 -18.96 -13.01
N LYS A 118 5.13 -18.34 -13.49
CA LYS A 118 4.22 -17.55 -12.63
C LYS A 118 3.53 -18.43 -11.60
N THR A 119 3.00 -19.59 -11.99
CA THR A 119 2.37 -20.53 -11.06
C THR A 119 3.36 -21.00 -10.00
N TYR A 120 4.58 -21.36 -10.40
CA TYR A 120 5.63 -21.74 -9.45
C TYR A 120 5.97 -20.59 -8.49
N ALA A 121 6.14 -19.37 -9.01
CA ALA A 121 6.48 -18.19 -8.23
C ALA A 121 5.45 -17.88 -7.13
N ILE A 122 4.15 -17.99 -7.42
CA ILE A 122 3.09 -17.70 -6.44
C ILE A 122 3.14 -18.64 -5.24
N THR A 123 3.43 -19.93 -5.47
CA THR A 123 3.41 -20.92 -4.37
C THR A 123 4.50 -20.70 -3.32
N ASN A 124 5.59 -20.02 -3.67
CA ASN A 124 6.71 -19.76 -2.76
C ASN A 124 7.30 -18.37 -3.00
N ALA A 125 6.42 -17.37 -3.04
CA ALA A 125 6.72 -16.01 -3.47
C ALA A 125 7.90 -15.40 -2.72
N GLU A 126 7.97 -15.52 -1.39
CA GLU A 126 9.05 -14.89 -0.62
C GLU A 126 10.41 -15.53 -0.93
N ALA A 127 10.51 -16.85 -1.07
CA ALA A 127 11.79 -17.47 -1.37
C ALA A 127 12.22 -17.24 -2.83
N ALA A 128 11.26 -17.24 -3.77
CA ALA A 128 11.52 -16.92 -5.16
C ALA A 128 11.98 -15.45 -5.31
N ALA A 129 11.29 -14.52 -4.64
CA ALA A 129 11.64 -13.10 -4.60
C ALA A 129 13.06 -12.87 -4.05
N SER A 130 13.39 -13.45 -2.90
CA SER A 130 14.73 -13.30 -2.29
C SER A 130 15.85 -13.84 -3.17
N ARG A 131 15.61 -14.95 -3.90
CA ARG A 131 16.60 -15.52 -4.83
C ARG A 131 16.73 -14.73 -6.12
N ALA A 132 15.62 -14.21 -6.65
CA ALA A 132 15.61 -13.45 -7.89
C ALA A 132 16.14 -12.01 -7.71
N ALA A 133 15.92 -11.42 -6.54
CA ALA A 133 16.19 -10.01 -6.28
C ALA A 133 17.60 -9.55 -6.70
N PRO A 134 18.72 -10.24 -6.39
CA PRO A 134 20.05 -9.77 -6.79
C PRO A 134 20.24 -9.62 -8.30
N ALA A 135 19.71 -10.57 -9.08
CA ALA A 135 19.78 -10.52 -10.54
C ALA A 135 18.86 -9.43 -11.10
N ILE A 136 17.64 -9.29 -10.54
CA ILE A 136 16.70 -8.25 -10.95
C ILE A 136 17.22 -6.85 -10.61
N THR A 137 17.97 -6.65 -9.51
CA THR A 137 18.60 -5.36 -9.20
C THR A 137 19.54 -4.90 -10.33
N ILE A 138 20.30 -5.81 -10.93
CA ILE A 138 21.18 -5.49 -12.07
C ILE A 138 20.35 -5.08 -13.28
N VAL A 139 19.28 -5.82 -13.56
CA VAL A 139 18.34 -5.55 -14.67
C VAL A 139 17.71 -4.16 -14.51
N ILE A 140 17.22 -3.84 -13.32
CA ILE A 140 16.66 -2.52 -13.00
C ILE A 140 17.71 -1.44 -13.24
N ARG A 141 18.95 -1.64 -12.76
CA ARG A 141 20.01 -0.64 -12.94
C ARG A 141 20.30 -0.36 -14.42
N VAL A 142 20.28 -1.38 -15.27
CA VAL A 142 20.53 -1.26 -16.71
C VAL A 142 19.36 -0.61 -17.44
N PHE A 143 18.11 -0.99 -17.12
CA PHE A 143 16.92 -0.52 -17.84
C PHE A 143 16.27 0.74 -17.26
N SER A 144 16.58 1.11 -16.01
CA SER A 144 16.08 2.33 -15.35
C SER A 144 16.16 3.62 -16.19
N PRO A 145 17.25 3.95 -16.93
CA PRO A 145 17.27 5.15 -17.77
C PRO A 145 16.19 5.11 -18.86
N VAL A 146 15.98 3.96 -19.49
CA VAL A 146 14.95 3.78 -20.53
C VAL A 146 13.55 3.86 -19.93
N VAL A 147 13.31 3.17 -18.81
CA VAL A 147 12.03 3.20 -18.10
C VAL A 147 11.68 4.62 -17.65
N THR A 148 12.67 5.39 -17.17
CA THR A 148 12.45 6.78 -16.76
C THR A 148 12.10 7.68 -17.94
N ALA A 149 12.74 7.50 -19.10
CA ALA A 149 12.41 8.24 -20.32
C ALA A 149 10.99 7.90 -20.81
N VAL A 150 10.62 6.61 -20.82
CA VAL A 150 9.26 6.17 -21.16
C VAL A 150 8.25 6.76 -20.18
N ARG A 151 8.54 6.77 -18.87
CA ARG A 151 7.68 7.37 -17.85
C ARG A 151 7.48 8.87 -18.06
N PHE A 152 8.53 9.59 -18.47
CA PHE A 152 8.41 11.01 -18.81
C PHE A 152 7.50 11.21 -20.03
N PHE A 153 7.66 10.38 -21.06
CA PHE A 153 6.81 10.41 -22.25
C PHE A 153 5.34 10.11 -21.92
N VAL A 154 5.06 9.04 -21.16
CA VAL A 154 3.70 8.69 -20.72
C VAL A 154 3.07 9.84 -19.94
N ARG A 155 3.79 10.45 -19.00
CA ARG A 155 3.28 11.61 -18.24
C ARG A 155 3.03 12.83 -19.13
N ALA A 156 3.88 13.07 -20.13
CA ALA A 156 3.66 14.15 -21.09
C ALA A 156 2.38 13.91 -21.91
N VAL A 157 2.14 12.68 -22.37
CA VAL A 157 0.93 12.29 -23.09
C VAL A 157 -0.31 12.42 -22.20
N LEU A 158 -0.28 11.91 -20.97
CA LEU A 158 -1.40 12.00 -20.04
C LEU A 158 -1.78 13.45 -19.70
N ARG A 159 -0.79 14.35 -19.61
CA ARG A 159 -1.05 15.79 -19.45
C ARG A 159 -1.81 16.38 -20.64
N LEU A 160 -1.61 15.90 -21.86
CA LEU A 160 -2.38 16.35 -23.03
C LEU A 160 -3.87 15.95 -22.92
N PHE A 161 -4.17 14.87 -22.19
CA PHE A 161 -5.54 14.43 -21.92
C PHE A 161 -6.12 14.95 -20.59
N GLY A 162 -5.41 15.86 -19.90
CA GLY A 162 -5.88 16.48 -18.66
C GLY A 162 -5.79 15.57 -17.41
N VAL A 163 -5.11 14.42 -17.49
CA VAL A 163 -4.92 13.52 -16.34
C VAL A 163 -3.72 14.01 -15.52
N GLN A 164 -4.00 14.58 -14.35
CA GLN A 164 -2.98 14.96 -13.37
C GLN A 164 -2.77 13.82 -12.38
N THR A 165 -1.62 13.16 -12.45
CA THR A 165 -1.18 12.20 -11.42
C THR A 165 -0.53 13.01 -10.29
N ASP A 166 -1.32 13.46 -9.32
CA ASP A 166 -0.82 14.20 -8.16
C ASP A 166 -0.54 13.22 -7.00
N PRO A 167 0.70 13.10 -6.50
CA PRO A 167 1.04 12.20 -5.39
C PRO A 167 0.33 12.55 -4.06
N ASP A 168 -0.12 13.79 -3.88
CA ASP A 168 -0.74 14.25 -2.64
C ASP A 168 -2.20 13.81 -2.46
N SER A 169 -2.82 13.17 -3.47
CA SER A 169 -4.16 12.59 -3.35
C SER A 169 -4.21 11.31 -2.50
N HIS A 170 -3.07 10.76 -2.09
CA HIS A 170 -3.00 9.47 -1.41
C HIS A 170 -3.49 9.49 0.05
N ILE A 171 -3.41 10.61 0.77
CA ILE A 171 -3.78 10.63 2.20
C ILE A 171 -5.30 10.57 2.39
N LEU A 172 -6.08 11.31 1.59
CA LEU A 172 -7.54 11.20 1.59
C LEU A 172 -8.00 9.82 1.12
N ALA A 173 -7.35 9.27 0.08
CA ALA A 173 -7.68 7.95 -0.45
C ALA A 173 -7.49 6.83 0.59
N VAL A 174 -6.46 6.88 1.44
CA VAL A 174 -6.21 5.84 2.45
C VAL A 174 -7.32 5.80 3.52
N ARG A 175 -7.81 6.97 3.97
CA ARG A 175 -8.91 7.01 4.94
C ARG A 175 -10.20 6.45 4.34
N GLU A 176 -10.51 6.83 3.10
CA GLU A 176 -11.67 6.33 2.36
C GLU A 176 -11.57 4.83 2.07
N GLU A 177 -10.37 4.33 1.74
CA GLU A 177 -10.10 2.90 1.55
C GLU A 177 -10.29 2.09 2.84
N ILE A 178 -9.77 2.58 3.98
CA ILE A 178 -9.95 1.92 5.29
C ILE A 178 -11.44 1.90 5.66
N ALA A 179 -12.14 3.02 5.51
CA ALA A 179 -13.57 3.10 5.77
C ALA A 179 -14.35 2.12 4.87
N GLY A 180 -14.04 2.09 3.57
CA GLY A 180 -14.64 1.18 2.60
C GLY A 180 -14.41 -0.30 2.95
N ALA A 181 -13.18 -0.67 3.34
CA ALA A 181 -12.86 -2.03 3.77
C ALA A 181 -13.63 -2.45 5.02
N LEU A 182 -13.82 -1.54 5.98
CA LEU A 182 -14.62 -1.78 7.18
C LEU A 182 -16.11 -1.97 6.87
N TYR A 183 -16.66 -1.19 5.93
CA TYR A 183 -18.04 -1.37 5.46
C TYR A 183 -18.23 -2.71 4.75
N LEU A 184 -17.31 -3.07 3.87
CA LEU A 184 -17.30 -4.37 3.17
C LEU A 184 -17.21 -5.53 4.16
N GLY A 185 -16.23 -5.51 5.06
CA GLY A 185 -16.06 -6.54 6.09
C GLY A 185 -17.27 -6.68 7.01
N HIS A 186 -17.97 -5.58 7.30
CA HIS A 186 -19.24 -5.64 8.05
C HIS A 186 -20.36 -6.29 7.24
N SER A 187 -20.50 -5.94 5.96
CA SER A 187 -21.51 -6.51 5.07
C SER A 187 -21.32 -8.02 4.82
N GLU A 188 -20.07 -8.48 4.85
CA GLU A 188 -19.70 -9.90 4.74
C GLU A 188 -19.73 -10.64 6.09
N GLY A 189 -20.08 -9.96 7.18
CA GLY A 189 -20.17 -10.54 8.52
C GLY A 189 -18.82 -10.85 9.19
N VAL A 190 -17.72 -10.38 8.60
CA VAL A 190 -16.34 -10.54 9.11
C VAL A 190 -16.04 -9.53 10.23
N VAL A 191 -16.67 -8.35 10.18
CA VAL A 191 -16.45 -7.26 11.14
C VAL A 191 -17.74 -6.96 11.90
N GLU A 192 -17.68 -7.05 13.23
CA GLU A 192 -18.81 -6.67 14.08
C GLU A 192 -19.09 -5.17 13.99
N LYS A 193 -20.38 -4.81 14.11
CA LYS A 193 -20.83 -3.41 13.98
C LYS A 193 -20.11 -2.48 14.96
N GLU A 194 -19.91 -2.94 16.18
CA GLU A 194 -19.34 -2.14 17.25
C GLU A 194 -17.86 -1.81 16.99
N ASP A 195 -17.08 -2.76 16.47
CA ASP A 195 -15.68 -2.56 16.12
C ASP A 195 -15.52 -1.63 14.92
N ARG A 196 -16.39 -1.76 13.92
CA ARG A 196 -16.47 -0.81 12.80
C ARG A 196 -16.72 0.61 13.33
N ASP A 197 -17.73 0.79 14.18
CA ASP A 197 -18.12 2.12 14.68
C ASP A 197 -17.01 2.74 15.55
N ARG A 198 -16.28 1.92 16.33
CA ARG A 198 -15.08 2.37 17.08
C ARG A 198 -13.96 2.85 16.16
N ILE A 199 -13.62 2.08 15.12
CA ILE A 199 -12.51 2.43 14.22
C ILE A 199 -12.86 3.66 13.38
N LEU A 200 -14.07 3.73 12.83
CA LEU A 200 -14.53 4.91 12.10
C LEU A 200 -14.58 6.15 12.99
N GLY A 201 -15.07 6.03 14.23
CA GLY A 201 -15.06 7.13 15.19
C GLY A 201 -13.65 7.63 15.54
N ALA A 202 -12.66 6.73 15.62
CA ALA A 202 -11.27 7.09 15.83
C ALA A 202 -10.64 7.79 14.60
N LEU A 203 -11.00 7.39 13.38
CA LEU A 203 -10.57 8.05 12.15
C LEU A 203 -11.16 9.45 12.01
N ASP A 204 -12.40 9.65 12.45
CA ASP A 204 -13.08 10.95 12.41
C ASP A 204 -12.59 11.93 13.49
N LEU A 205 -12.03 11.42 14.60
CA LEU A 205 -11.65 12.23 15.76
C LEU A 205 -10.63 13.33 15.42
N GLY A 206 -9.72 13.07 14.47
CA GLY A 206 -8.69 14.04 14.07
C GLY A 206 -9.24 15.30 13.41
N ASP A 207 -10.43 15.21 12.80
CA ASP A 207 -11.06 16.31 12.07
C ASP A 207 -12.23 16.96 12.84
N ARG A 208 -12.64 16.40 13.98
CA ARG A 208 -13.74 16.97 14.77
C ARG A 208 -13.29 18.25 15.46
N ALA A 209 -13.98 19.35 15.13
CA ALA A 209 -13.79 20.60 15.83
C ALA A 209 -14.40 20.54 17.24
N VAL A 210 -13.82 21.27 18.20
CA VAL A 210 -14.32 21.33 19.60
C VAL A 210 -15.79 21.77 19.65
N GLU A 211 -16.18 22.65 18.72
CA GLU A 211 -17.55 23.15 18.57
C GLU A 211 -18.58 22.06 18.27
N GLU A 212 -18.17 20.94 17.65
CA GLU A 212 -19.07 19.84 17.31
C GLU A 212 -19.42 18.95 18.50
N ILE A 213 -18.63 19.02 19.58
CA ILE A 213 -18.75 18.14 20.75
C ILE A 213 -19.11 18.93 22.02
N MET A 214 -18.79 20.22 22.08
CA MET A 214 -19.06 21.04 23.27
C MET A 214 -20.55 21.24 23.52
N LEU A 215 -20.93 21.33 24.79
CA LEU A 215 -22.27 21.78 25.17
C LEU A 215 -22.43 23.26 24.86
N HIS A 216 -23.58 23.64 24.31
CA HIS A 216 -23.90 25.05 24.11
C HIS A 216 -23.93 25.77 25.45
N ARG A 217 -23.37 26.98 25.54
CA ARG A 217 -23.20 27.72 26.82
C ARG A 217 -24.47 27.85 27.66
N SER A 218 -25.64 27.95 27.01
CA SER A 218 -26.94 28.07 27.68
C SER A 218 -27.39 26.79 28.39
N GLN A 219 -26.75 25.65 28.07
CA GLN A 219 -27.01 24.34 28.65
C GLN A 219 -25.97 23.99 29.74
N ILE A 220 -24.98 24.86 29.96
CA ILE A 220 -23.95 24.65 30.98
C ILE A 220 -24.49 25.13 32.32
N GLU A 221 -24.58 24.23 33.28
CA GLU A 221 -24.84 24.59 34.68
C GLU A 221 -23.60 25.29 35.25
N MET A 222 -23.75 26.55 35.67
CA MET A 222 -22.66 27.39 36.16
C MET A 222 -22.98 27.98 37.52
N ILE A 223 -21.95 28.29 38.29
CA ILE A 223 -22.04 28.89 39.62
C ILE A 223 -21.70 30.38 39.53
N ASN A 224 -22.53 31.23 40.12
CA ASN A 224 -22.20 32.64 40.31
C ASN A 224 -21.29 32.80 41.54
N ALA A 225 -20.09 33.38 41.36
CA ALA A 225 -19.14 33.65 42.43
C ALA A 225 -19.67 34.63 43.50
N ASP A 226 -20.60 35.50 43.12
CA ASP A 226 -21.15 36.56 43.97
C ASP A 226 -22.39 36.09 44.76
N ALA A 227 -22.84 34.85 44.54
CA ALA A 227 -23.95 34.26 45.28
C ALA A 227 -23.57 33.93 46.74
N ASN A 228 -24.58 33.79 47.59
CA ASN A 228 -24.37 33.38 48.98
C ASN A 228 -23.64 32.02 49.05
N PRO A 229 -22.57 31.88 49.86
CA PRO A 229 -21.86 30.61 50.02
C PRO A 229 -22.74 29.39 50.29
N GLN A 230 -23.85 29.55 51.02
CA GLN A 230 -24.81 28.46 51.27
C GLN A 230 -25.56 28.05 50.00
N ALA A 231 -25.96 29.01 49.16
CA ALA A 231 -26.63 28.74 47.89
C ALA A 231 -25.67 28.08 46.89
N ILE A 232 -24.40 28.53 46.86
CA ILE A 232 -23.33 27.90 46.06
C ILE A 232 -23.12 26.45 46.48
N LEU A 233 -23.04 26.19 47.80
CA LEU A 233 -22.89 24.84 48.35
C LEU A 233 -24.09 23.96 48.02
N GLU A 234 -25.31 24.48 48.16
CA GLU A 234 -26.54 23.75 47.82
C GLU A 234 -26.60 23.41 46.32
N GLN A 235 -26.21 24.34 45.45
CA GLN A 235 -26.14 24.09 44.00
C GLN A 235 -25.08 23.01 43.67
N CYS A 236 -23.88 23.11 44.26
CA CYS A 236 -22.83 22.10 44.09
C CYS A 236 -23.29 20.69 44.53
N LEU A 237 -24.07 20.60 45.61
CA LEU A 237 -24.55 19.32 46.16
C LEU A 237 -25.73 18.74 45.37
N LYS A 238 -26.54 19.59 44.72
CA LYS A 238 -27.68 19.17 43.89
C LYS A 238 -27.29 18.82 42.46
N SER A 239 -26.20 19.40 41.95
CA SER A 239 -25.74 19.13 40.59
C SER A 239 -25.31 17.67 40.42
N SER A 240 -25.59 17.09 39.25
CA SER A 240 -25.10 15.77 38.84
C SER A 240 -23.68 15.81 38.28
N HIS A 241 -23.09 17.02 38.16
CA HIS A 241 -21.79 17.25 37.55
C HIS A 241 -20.66 17.38 38.57
N THR A 242 -19.49 16.81 38.24
CA THR A 242 -18.31 16.84 39.11
C THR A 242 -17.53 18.15 39.02
N ARG A 243 -17.68 18.88 37.90
CA ARG A 243 -16.99 20.14 37.60
C ARG A 243 -18.01 21.18 37.15
N LEU A 244 -18.05 22.30 37.87
CA LEU A 244 -18.97 23.40 37.59
C LEU A 244 -18.15 24.67 37.31
N PRO A 245 -18.29 25.30 36.14
CA PRO A 245 -17.67 26.59 35.86
C PRO A 245 -18.20 27.64 36.82
N ILE A 246 -17.32 28.53 37.26
CA ILE A 246 -17.68 29.69 38.08
C ILE A 246 -17.56 30.93 37.21
N TYR A 247 -18.60 31.75 37.18
CA TYR A 247 -18.56 33.07 36.58
C TYR A 247 -18.69 34.17 37.65
N ARG A 248 -18.28 35.39 37.31
CA ARG A 248 -18.44 36.57 38.18
C ARG A 248 -19.01 37.72 37.37
N GLU A 249 -20.00 38.42 37.92
CA GLU A 249 -20.75 39.51 37.27
C GLU A 249 -21.52 39.07 36.01
N ASP A 250 -20.81 38.64 34.97
CA ASP A 250 -21.33 38.21 33.67
C ASP A 250 -21.12 36.69 33.47
N PRO A 251 -22.12 35.92 33.01
CA PRO A 251 -21.97 34.51 32.64
C PRO A 251 -20.85 34.22 31.61
N ASP A 252 -20.47 35.20 30.78
CA ASP A 252 -19.36 35.06 29.83
C ASP A 252 -17.97 35.22 30.52
N ASN A 253 -17.94 35.76 31.74
CA ASN A 253 -16.71 35.96 32.52
C ASN A 253 -16.43 34.76 33.45
N ILE A 254 -15.92 33.68 32.87
CA ILE A 254 -15.53 32.47 33.62
C ILE A 254 -14.24 32.74 34.42
N VAL A 255 -14.35 32.79 35.74
CA VAL A 255 -13.23 33.04 36.67
C VAL A 255 -12.56 31.77 37.19
N GLY A 256 -13.17 30.60 36.96
CA GLY A 256 -12.59 29.32 37.36
C GLY A 256 -13.56 28.14 37.25
N VAL A 257 -13.19 27.02 37.88
CA VAL A 257 -14.00 25.80 37.94
C VAL A 257 -13.96 25.25 39.36
N VAL A 258 -15.13 24.93 39.93
CA VAL A 258 -15.23 24.18 41.19
C VAL A 258 -15.32 22.70 40.88
N HIS A 259 -14.45 21.92 41.53
CA HIS A 259 -14.55 20.47 41.54
C HIS A 259 -15.25 20.02 42.83
N ALA A 260 -16.25 19.14 42.73
CA ALA A 260 -17.00 18.65 43.90
C ALA A 260 -16.08 18.05 44.98
N LYS A 261 -15.03 17.35 44.57
CA LYS A 261 -14.00 16.79 45.47
C LYS A 261 -13.22 17.85 46.25
N ASP A 262 -12.96 19.02 45.68
CA ASP A 262 -12.22 20.09 46.35
C ASP A 262 -13.10 20.81 47.36
N LEU A 263 -14.41 20.94 47.06
CA LEU A 263 -15.41 21.41 48.01
C LEU A 263 -15.48 20.50 49.25
N LEU A 264 -15.57 19.18 49.04
CA LEU A 264 -15.56 18.19 50.13
C LEU A 264 -14.28 18.26 50.98
N ARG A 265 -13.11 18.43 50.35
CA ARG A 265 -11.84 18.60 51.07
C ARG A 265 -11.82 19.87 51.91
N ALA A 266 -12.38 20.98 51.39
CA ALA A 266 -12.48 22.23 52.14
C ALA A 266 -13.39 22.08 53.36
N MET A 267 -14.55 21.44 53.20
CA MET A 267 -15.47 21.14 54.30
C MET A 267 -14.83 20.24 55.36
N TYR A 268 -14.10 19.20 54.95
CA TYR A 268 -13.40 18.31 55.88
C TYR A 268 -12.33 19.05 56.69
N LYS A 269 -11.53 19.92 56.06
CA LYS A 269 -10.55 20.76 56.76
C LYS A 269 -11.22 21.72 57.74
N GLN A 270 -12.35 22.32 57.36
CA GLN A 270 -13.09 23.23 58.22
C GLN A 270 -13.70 22.50 59.43
N ALA A 271 -14.19 21.26 59.23
CA ALA A 271 -14.69 20.42 60.33
C ALA A 271 -13.58 19.99 61.31
N GLN A 272 -12.33 19.84 60.84
CA GLN A 272 -11.17 19.56 61.71
C GLN A 272 -10.68 20.79 62.49
N ASN A 273 -10.81 21.99 61.92
CA ASN A 273 -10.34 23.23 62.54
C ASN A 273 -11.41 23.91 63.45
N GLY A 274 -12.61 23.35 63.52
CA GLY A 274 -13.76 23.88 64.27
C GLY A 274 -14.12 23.09 65.54
N GLY A 275 -13.22 22.25 66.05
CA GLY A 275 -13.28 21.65 67.39
C GLY A 275 -12.09 22.08 68.22
#